data_AF-Q02CN4-F1
#
_entry.id   AF-Q02CN4-F1
#
_cell.length_a   1.000
_cell.length_b   1.000
_cell.length_c   1.000
_cell.angle_alpha   90.00
_cell.angle_beta   90.00
_cell.angle_gamma   90.00
#
_symmetry.space_group_name_H-M   'P 1'
#
loop_
_entity.id
_entity.type
_entity.pdbx_description
1 polymer ?
#
loop_
_entity_poly.entity_id
_entity_poly.type
_entity_poly.pdbx_seq_one_letter_code
_entity_poly.pdbx_strand_id
1 'polypeptide(L)'
;MHIPHVEKHFQASDTVRDVVIGMSDGLTVPFALAAGLTGTAVATSKLVVIAGLAEIAAGSIAMGLGGYLAARTDRDHYESERQRELRETVELPQKERDEVAEVFRDFGMAEADIKPVVAAISADQKRWVDFMMRFELGFEEPDPARARNSAATIAISYVVGGMVPLSSYMVTQDLHTALLSSVVVTLIALFIFGYVKGRLTGISPFRGGVQTVVIGGLASAAAFGLARWIS
;
A
#
# COMPACT_ATOMS: atom_id res chain seq x y z
N MET A 1 -20.26 -27.18 -26.92
CA MET A 1 -19.11 -26.27 -26.94
C MET A 1 -19.00 -25.65 -25.56
N HIS A 2 -18.11 -26.18 -24.70
CA HIS A 2 -17.89 -25.65 -23.35
C HIS A 2 -16.94 -24.45 -23.50
N ILE A 3 -17.41 -23.25 -23.23
CA ILE A 3 -16.55 -22.06 -23.16
C ILE A 3 -15.77 -22.23 -21.85
N PRO A 4 -14.42 -22.32 -21.85
CA PRO A 4 -13.68 -22.38 -20.61
C PRO A 4 -13.89 -21.05 -19.87
N HIS A 5 -14.56 -21.12 -18.72
CA HIS A 5 -14.72 -20.01 -17.82
C HIS A 5 -13.38 -19.77 -17.11
N VAL A 6 -12.55 -18.91 -17.69
CA VAL A 6 -11.28 -18.49 -17.09
C VAL A 6 -11.56 -17.22 -16.29
N GLU A 7 -11.92 -17.38 -15.02
CA GLU A 7 -11.98 -16.24 -14.09
C GLU A 7 -10.56 -15.76 -13.81
N LYS A 8 -10.22 -14.59 -14.34
CA LYS A 8 -8.99 -13.88 -13.95
C LYS A 8 -9.31 -13.01 -12.73
N HIS A 9 -9.31 -13.63 -11.55
CA HIS A 9 -9.31 -12.87 -10.30
C HIS A 9 -7.94 -12.19 -10.14
N PHE A 10 -7.92 -10.87 -10.25
CA PHE A 10 -6.70 -10.07 -10.12
C PHE A 10 -6.30 -9.98 -8.64
N GLN A 11 -5.54 -10.96 -8.14
CA GLN A 11 -4.96 -10.95 -6.78
C GLN A 11 -3.83 -9.93 -6.58
N ALA A 12 -3.60 -9.02 -7.53
CA ALA A 12 -2.51 -8.05 -7.49
C ALA A 12 -2.85 -6.76 -6.73
N SER A 13 -3.98 -6.67 -6.01
CA SER A 13 -4.37 -5.47 -5.25
C SER A 13 -3.30 -5.02 -4.26
N ASP A 14 -2.76 -5.96 -3.50
CA ASP A 14 -1.89 -5.68 -2.36
C ASP A 14 -0.48 -5.26 -2.77
N THR A 15 0.13 -6.00 -3.70
CA THR A 15 1.44 -5.62 -4.27
C THR A 15 1.34 -4.34 -5.09
N VAL A 16 0.26 -4.15 -5.85
CA VAL A 16 0.03 -2.88 -6.58
C VAL A 16 -0.12 -1.73 -5.61
N ARG A 17 -0.86 -1.91 -4.51
CA ARG A 17 -0.99 -0.91 -3.44
C ARG A 17 0.37 -0.55 -2.85
N ASP A 18 1.20 -1.54 -2.53
CA ASP A 18 2.55 -1.34 -1.99
C ASP A 18 3.45 -0.57 -2.95
N VAL A 19 3.48 -0.95 -4.23
CA VAL A 19 4.21 -0.21 -5.28
C VAL A 19 3.71 1.21 -5.37
N VAL A 20 2.39 1.39 -5.32
CA VAL A 20 1.79 2.72 -5.43
C VAL A 20 2.19 3.60 -4.25
N ILE A 21 2.17 3.07 -3.02
CA ILE A 21 2.59 3.79 -1.82
C ILE A 21 4.08 4.15 -1.92
N GLY A 22 4.95 3.17 -2.16
CA GLY A 22 6.40 3.40 -2.21
C GLY A 22 6.80 4.36 -3.33
N MET A 23 6.24 4.21 -4.53
CA MET A 23 6.60 5.05 -5.68
C MET A 23 6.02 6.47 -5.57
N SER A 24 4.83 6.65 -5.00
CA SER A 24 4.25 8.00 -4.82
C SER A 24 5.13 8.84 -3.90
N ASP A 25 5.52 8.28 -2.76
CA ASP A 25 6.34 9.00 -1.79
C ASP A 25 7.78 9.13 -2.28
N GLY A 26 8.33 8.07 -2.88
CA GLY A 26 9.67 8.07 -3.46
C GLY A 26 9.83 9.08 -4.60
N LEU A 27 8.80 9.34 -5.41
CA LEU A 27 8.89 10.41 -6.42
C LEU A 27 8.77 11.81 -5.83
N THR A 28 8.03 11.97 -4.72
CA THR A 28 7.62 13.28 -4.21
C THR A 28 8.57 13.83 -3.16
N VAL A 29 8.92 13.04 -2.13
CA VAL A 29 9.71 13.52 -0.99
C VAL A 29 11.18 13.82 -1.37
N PRO A 30 11.90 12.92 -2.07
CA PRO A 30 13.26 13.19 -2.52
C PRO A 30 13.34 14.37 -3.50
N PHE A 31 12.32 14.53 -4.37
CA PHE A 31 12.21 15.68 -5.27
C PHE A 31 11.99 16.98 -4.50
N ALA A 32 11.05 17.01 -3.56
CA ALA A 32 10.76 18.17 -2.73
C ALA A 32 11.99 18.60 -1.91
N LEU A 33 12.72 17.64 -1.32
CA LEU A 33 13.97 17.88 -0.63
C LEU A 33 15.03 18.48 -1.58
N ALA A 34 15.25 17.87 -2.74
CA ALA A 34 16.25 18.33 -3.69
C ALA A 34 15.95 19.75 -4.23
N ALA A 35 14.68 20.03 -4.53
CA ALA A 35 14.23 21.35 -4.95
C ALA A 35 14.39 22.39 -3.84
N GLY A 36 14.02 22.05 -2.60
CA GLY A 36 14.20 22.92 -1.44
C GLY A 36 15.66 23.25 -1.16
N LEU A 37 16.54 22.25 -1.13
CA LEU A 37 17.97 22.45 -0.92
C LEU A 37 18.61 23.33 -1.99
N THR A 38 18.19 23.18 -3.25
CA THR A 38 18.69 24.01 -4.36
C THR A 38 18.30 25.48 -4.23
N GLY A 39 17.21 25.79 -3.52
CA GLY A 39 16.78 27.16 -3.24
C GLY A 39 17.62 27.89 -2.18
N THR A 40 18.55 27.20 -1.51
CA THR A 40 19.35 27.75 -0.40
C THR A 40 20.64 28.42 -0.90
N ALA A 41 21.15 29.43 -0.18
CA ALA A 41 22.35 30.18 -0.57
C ALA A 41 23.65 29.35 -0.54
N VAL A 42 23.67 28.23 0.20
CA VAL A 42 24.83 27.33 0.37
C VAL A 42 24.74 26.07 -0.49
N ALA A 43 23.74 25.99 -1.38
CA ALA A 43 23.50 24.81 -2.18
C ALA A 43 24.72 24.46 -3.05
N THR A 44 25.02 23.16 -3.12
CA THR A 44 25.90 22.57 -4.14
C THR A 44 25.27 21.29 -4.63
N SER A 45 25.46 20.92 -5.90
CA SER A 45 24.90 19.67 -6.44
C SER A 45 25.37 18.45 -5.64
N LYS A 46 26.60 18.48 -5.10
CA LYS A 46 27.11 17.44 -4.20
C LYS A 46 26.33 17.35 -2.88
N LEU A 47 25.98 18.48 -2.28
CA LEU A 47 25.18 18.51 -1.06
C LEU A 47 23.77 17.96 -1.31
N VAL A 48 23.14 18.34 -2.42
CA VAL A 48 21.82 17.83 -2.81
C VAL A 48 21.85 16.32 -3.03
N VAL A 49 22.89 15.80 -3.72
CA VAL A 49 23.04 14.35 -3.95
C VAL A 49 23.24 13.58 -2.64
N ILE A 50 24.11 14.07 -1.74
CA ILE A 50 24.35 13.39 -0.45
C ILE A 50 23.08 13.38 0.40
N ALA A 51 22.40 14.52 0.50
CA ALA A 51 21.17 14.64 1.27
C ALA A 51 20.04 13.78 0.67
N GLY A 52 19.88 13.79 -0.65
CA GLY A 52 18.89 12.98 -1.35
C GLY A 52 19.15 11.49 -1.22
N LEU A 53 20.40 11.01 -1.34
CA LEU A 53 20.73 9.60 -1.13
C LEU A 53 20.48 9.17 0.32
N ALA A 54 20.83 10.02 1.29
CA ALA A 54 20.57 9.75 2.70
C ALA A 54 19.07 9.67 2.99
N GLU A 55 18.29 10.57 2.41
CA GLU A 55 16.84 10.57 2.55
C GLU A 55 16.19 9.37 1.86
N ILE A 56 16.63 8.99 0.65
CA ILE A 56 16.15 7.77 -0.04
C ILE A 56 16.42 6.53 0.80
N ALA A 57 17.62 6.41 1.38
CA ALA A 57 17.98 5.29 2.23
C ALA A 57 17.13 5.26 3.51
N ALA A 58 17.00 6.40 4.21
CA ALA A 58 16.21 6.49 5.43
C ALA A 58 14.71 6.24 5.17
N GLY A 59 14.16 6.88 4.14
CA GLY A 59 12.76 6.78 3.74
C GLY A 59 12.37 5.38 3.28
N SER A 60 13.19 4.74 2.44
CA SER A 60 12.91 3.37 1.99
C SER A 60 12.93 2.35 3.14
N ILE A 61 13.87 2.49 4.08
CA ILE A 61 13.91 1.65 5.30
C ILE A 61 12.68 1.91 6.16
N ALA A 62 12.37 3.18 6.45
CA ALA A 62 11.24 3.54 7.30
C ALA A 62 9.90 3.05 6.72
N MET A 63 9.67 3.27 5.44
CA MET A 63 8.44 2.83 4.77
C MET A 63 8.37 1.31 4.60
N GLY A 64 9.49 0.65 4.28
CA GLY A 64 9.56 -0.81 4.20
C GLY A 64 9.25 -1.47 5.55
N LEU A 65 9.82 -0.96 6.64
CA LEU A 65 9.50 -1.41 7.99
C LEU A 65 8.04 -1.11 8.38
N GLY A 66 7.50 0.04 7.95
CA GLY A 66 6.09 0.37 8.13
C GLY A 66 5.16 -0.65 7.46
N GLY A 67 5.45 -1.03 6.22
CA GLY A 67 4.72 -2.08 5.51
C GLY A 67 4.85 -3.46 6.18
N TYR A 68 6.07 -3.82 6.60
CA TYR A 68 6.31 -5.06 7.35
C TYR A 68 5.46 -5.13 8.63
N LEU A 69 5.50 -4.05 9.42
CA LEU A 69 4.84 -4.02 10.71
C LEU A 69 3.33 -4.03 10.54
N ALA A 70 2.78 -3.26 9.60
CA ALA A 70 1.34 -3.27 9.31
C ALA A 70 0.85 -4.68 8.95
N ALA A 71 1.48 -5.32 7.97
CA ALA A 71 1.11 -6.68 7.55
C ALA A 71 1.34 -7.73 8.64
N ARG A 72 2.34 -7.53 9.52
CA ARG A 72 2.54 -8.39 10.70
C ARG A 72 1.44 -8.19 11.73
N THR A 73 1.05 -6.95 12.01
CA THR A 73 -0.04 -6.64 12.94
C THR A 73 -1.37 -7.22 12.45
N ASP A 74 -1.67 -7.14 11.16
CA ASP A 74 -2.86 -7.78 10.59
C ASP A 74 -2.86 -9.29 10.83
N ARG A 75 -1.69 -9.93 10.69
CA ARG A 75 -1.52 -11.37 10.98
C ARG A 75 -1.65 -11.69 12.47
N ASP A 76 -1.01 -10.93 13.33
CA ASP A 76 -1.08 -11.15 14.78
C ASP A 76 -2.53 -10.95 15.28
N HIS A 77 -3.27 -10.01 14.70
CA HIS A 77 -4.69 -9.80 14.97
C HIS A 77 -5.53 -10.99 14.50
N TYR A 78 -5.33 -11.46 13.27
CA TYR A 78 -5.99 -12.65 12.74
C TYR A 78 -5.76 -13.88 13.64
N GLU A 79 -4.50 -14.14 14.02
CA GLU A 79 -4.16 -15.27 14.87
C GLU A 79 -4.83 -15.15 16.25
N SER A 80 -4.87 -13.95 16.83
CA SER A 80 -5.54 -13.69 18.11
C SER A 80 -7.04 -13.98 18.05
N GLU A 81 -7.75 -13.44 17.06
CA GLU A 81 -9.20 -13.68 16.89
C GLU A 81 -9.48 -15.16 16.61
N ARG A 82 -8.66 -15.81 15.78
CA ARG A 82 -8.80 -17.24 15.52
C ARG A 82 -8.65 -18.09 16.78
N GLN A 83 -7.75 -17.73 17.68
CA GLN A 83 -7.62 -18.41 18.97
C GLN A 83 -8.78 -18.12 19.91
N ARG A 84 -9.39 -16.93 19.81
CA ARG A 84 -10.59 -16.59 20.58
C ARG A 84 -11.78 -17.43 20.11
N GLU A 85 -12.01 -17.48 18.80
CA GLU A 85 -13.07 -18.29 18.18
C GLU A 85 -12.93 -19.79 18.51
N LEU A 86 -11.70 -20.32 18.48
CA LEU A 86 -11.42 -21.69 18.90
C LEU A 86 -11.80 -21.96 20.36
N ARG A 87 -11.65 -20.97 21.26
CA ARG A 87 -12.09 -21.12 22.66
C ARG A 87 -13.60 -21.02 22.78
N GLU A 88 -14.22 -20.05 22.11
CA GLU A 88 -15.65 -19.81 22.17
C GLU A 88 -16.45 -21.03 21.63
N THR A 89 -15.96 -21.72 20.59
CA THR A 89 -16.56 -22.98 20.11
C THR A 89 -16.55 -24.13 21.13
N VAL A 90 -15.69 -24.08 22.15
CA VAL A 90 -15.61 -25.08 23.24
C VAL A 90 -16.35 -24.62 24.48
N GLU A 91 -16.19 -23.35 24.86
CA GLU A 91 -16.73 -22.79 26.09
C GLU A 91 -18.20 -22.39 25.95
N LEU A 92 -18.62 -21.92 24.77
CA LEU A 92 -19.95 -21.38 24.48
C LEU A 92 -20.59 -21.98 23.21
N PRO A 93 -20.56 -23.31 22.99
CA PRO A 93 -20.89 -23.93 21.70
C PRO A 93 -22.30 -23.64 21.20
N GLN A 94 -23.26 -23.40 22.10
CA GLN A 94 -24.63 -23.07 21.69
C GLN A 94 -24.72 -21.64 21.15
N LYS A 95 -24.01 -20.69 21.77
CA LYS A 95 -23.98 -19.29 21.34
C LYS A 95 -23.34 -19.16 19.97
N GLU A 96 -22.19 -19.80 19.78
CA GLU A 96 -21.47 -19.81 18.50
C GLU A 96 -22.28 -20.47 17.37
N ARG A 97 -23.14 -21.46 17.69
CA ARG A 97 -24.06 -22.06 16.69
C ARG A 97 -25.18 -21.10 16.31
N ASP A 98 -25.65 -20.32 17.28
CA ASP A 98 -26.69 -19.32 17.05
C ASP A 98 -26.15 -18.14 16.22
N GLU A 99 -24.86 -17.83 16.31
CA GLU A 99 -24.15 -16.86 15.46
C GLU A 99 -23.96 -17.38 14.03
N VAL A 100 -23.55 -18.65 13.84
CA VAL A 100 -23.56 -19.28 12.50
C VAL A 100 -24.97 -19.21 11.88
N ALA A 101 -26.01 -19.49 12.68
CA ALA A 101 -27.39 -19.40 12.24
C ALA A 101 -27.75 -17.96 11.85
N GLU A 102 -27.28 -16.96 12.60
CA GLU A 102 -27.51 -15.54 12.33
C GLU A 102 -26.93 -15.10 10.99
N VAL A 103 -25.70 -15.52 10.66
CA VAL A 103 -25.10 -15.29 9.34
C VAL A 103 -26.05 -15.76 8.22
N PHE A 104 -26.64 -16.95 8.33
CA PHE A 104 -27.59 -17.44 7.32
C PHE A 104 -28.96 -16.76 7.35
N ARG A 105 -29.42 -16.30 8.51
CA ARG A 105 -30.62 -15.45 8.61
C ARG A 105 -30.43 -14.14 7.86
N ASP A 106 -29.24 -13.54 7.92
CA ASP A 106 -28.90 -12.31 7.18
C ASP A 106 -28.88 -12.52 5.66
N PHE A 107 -28.59 -13.73 5.20
CA PHE A 107 -28.78 -14.14 3.80
C PHE A 107 -30.24 -14.42 3.42
N GLY A 108 -31.19 -14.31 4.37
CA GLY A 108 -32.62 -14.53 4.14
C GLY A 108 -33.03 -16.00 4.09
N MET A 109 -32.22 -16.92 4.65
CA MET A 109 -32.54 -18.33 4.68
C MET A 109 -33.70 -18.64 5.64
N ALA A 110 -34.57 -19.60 5.28
CA ALA A 110 -35.65 -20.02 6.16
C ALA A 110 -35.12 -20.86 7.33
N GLU A 111 -35.72 -20.69 8.52
CA GLU A 111 -35.31 -21.39 9.75
C GLU A 111 -35.29 -22.92 9.62
N ALA A 112 -36.13 -23.47 8.73
CA ALA A 112 -36.16 -24.91 8.44
C ALA A 112 -34.87 -25.43 7.77
N ASP A 113 -34.20 -24.58 6.99
CA ASP A 113 -32.99 -24.94 6.24
C ASP A 113 -31.70 -24.62 7.01
N ILE A 114 -31.75 -23.67 7.95
CA ILE A 114 -30.59 -23.22 8.74
C ILE A 114 -30.09 -24.32 9.67
N LYS A 115 -30.99 -25.00 10.40
CA LYS A 115 -30.59 -25.99 11.42
C LYS A 115 -29.71 -27.13 10.87
N PRO A 116 -30.05 -27.77 9.74
CA PRO A 116 -29.16 -28.76 9.10
C PRO A 116 -27.80 -28.19 8.70
N VAL A 117 -27.76 -26.95 8.19
CA VAL A 117 -26.53 -26.30 7.72
C VAL A 117 -25.61 -25.98 8.90
N VAL A 118 -26.14 -25.38 9.96
CA VAL A 118 -25.41 -25.12 11.21
C VAL A 118 -24.84 -26.42 11.78
N ALA A 119 -25.65 -27.48 11.86
CA ALA A 119 -25.19 -28.77 12.35
C ALA A 119 -24.06 -29.37 11.50
N ALA A 120 -24.11 -29.20 10.18
CA ALA A 120 -23.08 -29.69 9.26
C ALA A 120 -21.77 -28.89 9.34
N ILE A 121 -21.84 -27.56 9.49
CA ILE A 121 -20.66 -26.68 9.63
C ILE A 121 -20.00 -26.91 10.99
N SER A 122 -20.80 -26.90 12.07
CA SER A 122 -20.33 -27.07 13.44
C SER A 122 -19.88 -28.50 13.79
N ALA A 123 -20.03 -29.46 12.88
CA ALA A 123 -19.54 -30.83 13.07
C ALA A 123 -18.01 -30.95 13.02
N ASP A 124 -17.34 -30.02 12.34
CA ASP A 124 -15.88 -29.94 12.26
C ASP A 124 -15.43 -28.58 12.81
N GLN A 125 -14.73 -28.59 13.95
CA GLN A 125 -14.33 -27.36 14.64
C GLN A 125 -13.50 -26.44 13.74
N LYS A 126 -12.64 -27.00 12.87
CA LYS A 126 -11.82 -26.18 11.97
C LYS A 126 -12.72 -25.46 10.96
N ARG A 127 -13.63 -26.17 10.31
CA ARG A 127 -14.57 -25.57 9.33
C ARG A 127 -15.51 -24.56 9.98
N TRP A 128 -15.92 -24.81 11.22
CA TRP A 128 -16.73 -23.89 11.98
C TRP A 128 -15.98 -22.58 12.24
N VAL A 129 -14.78 -22.64 12.81
CA VAL A 129 -13.95 -21.45 13.04
C VAL A 129 -13.61 -20.75 11.73
N ASP A 130 -13.21 -21.48 10.68
CA ASP A 130 -12.89 -20.90 9.38
C ASP A 130 -14.13 -20.20 8.76
N PHE A 131 -15.34 -20.70 9.02
CA PHE A 131 -16.60 -20.04 8.63
C PHE A 131 -16.82 -18.75 9.42
N MET A 132 -16.70 -18.78 10.75
CA MET A 132 -16.92 -17.62 11.61
C MET A 132 -15.89 -16.51 11.31
N MET A 133 -14.61 -16.86 11.23
CA MET A 133 -13.54 -15.94 10.84
C MET A 133 -13.86 -15.22 9.53
N ARG A 134 -14.42 -15.92 8.55
CA ARG A 134 -14.69 -15.35 7.22
C ARG A 134 -16.00 -14.58 7.13
N PHE A 135 -17.09 -15.14 7.66
CA PHE A 135 -18.45 -14.65 7.39
C PHE A 135 -19.00 -13.77 8.52
N GLU A 136 -18.57 -13.98 9.75
CA GLU A 136 -18.94 -13.12 10.86
C GLU A 136 -17.92 -11.98 11.02
N LEU A 137 -16.63 -12.32 11.15
CA LEU A 137 -15.58 -11.35 11.42
C LEU A 137 -15.01 -10.67 10.16
N GLY A 138 -15.27 -11.25 8.98
CA GLY A 138 -14.79 -10.70 7.70
C GLY A 138 -13.28 -10.84 7.48
N PHE A 139 -12.61 -11.72 8.22
CA PHE A 139 -11.19 -11.98 8.05
C PHE A 139 -10.91 -13.04 6.97
N GLU A 140 -9.88 -12.79 6.17
CA GLU A 140 -9.25 -13.79 5.32
C GLU A 140 -7.87 -14.14 5.88
N GLU A 141 -7.46 -15.41 5.75
CA GLU A 141 -6.16 -15.87 6.24
C GLU A 141 -5.02 -15.11 5.54
N PRO A 142 -4.19 -14.35 6.28
CA PRO A 142 -3.12 -13.57 5.67
C PRO A 142 -2.03 -14.46 5.07
N ASP A 143 -1.52 -14.12 3.88
CA ASP A 143 -0.35 -14.79 3.30
C ASP A 143 0.86 -14.63 4.24
N PRO A 144 1.50 -15.73 4.70
CA PRO A 144 2.67 -15.65 5.59
C PRO A 144 3.85 -14.88 4.99
N ALA A 145 3.95 -14.80 3.66
CA ALA A 145 4.98 -14.03 2.98
C ALA A 145 4.63 -12.54 2.82
N ARG A 146 3.37 -12.14 3.11
CA ARG A 146 2.85 -10.78 2.88
C ARG A 146 3.72 -9.72 3.54
N ALA A 147 4.09 -9.90 4.81
CA ALA A 147 4.85 -8.89 5.55
C ALA A 147 6.23 -8.61 4.91
N ARG A 148 6.97 -9.66 4.57
CA ARG A 148 8.27 -9.52 3.90
C ARG A 148 8.11 -8.95 2.49
N ASN A 149 7.13 -9.43 1.74
CA ASN A 149 6.89 -9.00 0.36
C ASN A 149 6.47 -7.53 0.32
N SER A 150 5.61 -7.09 1.25
CA SER A 150 5.21 -5.68 1.38
C SER A 150 6.40 -4.79 1.70
N ALA A 151 7.21 -5.17 2.69
CA ALA A 151 8.42 -4.44 3.06
C ALA A 151 9.38 -4.22 1.88
N ALA A 152 9.69 -5.30 1.15
CA ALA A 152 10.58 -5.25 0.00
C ALA A 152 9.98 -4.43 -1.16
N THR A 153 8.70 -4.63 -1.45
CA THR A 153 8.03 -3.95 -2.57
C THR A 153 7.96 -2.45 -2.34
N ILE A 154 7.58 -2.01 -1.14
CA ILE A 154 7.53 -0.58 -0.78
C ILE A 154 8.93 0.02 -0.82
N ALA A 155 9.91 -0.60 -0.17
CA ALA A 155 11.28 -0.08 -0.10
C ALA A 155 11.91 0.06 -1.49
N ILE A 156 11.81 -0.97 -2.33
CA ILE A 156 12.35 -0.94 -3.69
C ILE A 156 11.64 0.13 -4.54
N SER A 157 10.31 0.21 -4.46
CA SER A 157 9.54 1.21 -5.20
C SER A 157 9.90 2.63 -4.77
N TYR A 158 10.17 2.83 -3.48
CA TYR A 158 10.64 4.11 -2.93
C TYR A 158 12.02 4.49 -3.45
N VAL A 159 12.98 3.56 -3.41
CA VAL A 159 14.32 3.78 -3.96
C VAL A 159 14.24 4.13 -5.43
N VAL A 160 13.52 3.34 -6.23
CA VAL A 160 13.36 3.60 -7.67
C VAL A 160 12.72 4.97 -7.90
N GLY A 161 11.66 5.31 -7.15
CA GLY A 161 11.01 6.61 -7.22
C GLY A 161 11.97 7.76 -6.91
N GLY A 162 12.75 7.66 -5.84
CA GLY A 162 13.65 8.72 -5.37
C GLY A 162 14.87 8.93 -6.25
N MET A 163 15.34 7.89 -6.91
CA MET A 163 16.45 8.00 -7.84
C MET A 163 16.08 8.82 -9.09
N VAL A 164 14.81 8.88 -9.47
CA VAL A 164 14.33 9.65 -10.64
C VAL A 164 14.66 11.15 -10.51
N PRO A 165 14.17 11.90 -9.50
CA PRO A 165 14.52 13.32 -9.33
C PRO A 165 16.01 13.53 -9.08
N LEU A 166 16.65 12.62 -8.32
CA LEU A 166 18.04 12.78 -7.90
C LEU A 166 19.03 12.57 -9.04
N SER A 167 18.70 11.72 -10.02
CA SER A 167 19.55 11.43 -11.18
C SER A 167 19.99 12.69 -11.92
N SER A 168 19.13 13.70 -11.98
CA SER A 168 19.42 14.99 -12.64
C SER A 168 20.58 15.75 -11.98
N TYR A 169 20.68 15.69 -10.64
CA TYR A 169 21.77 16.28 -9.87
C TYR A 169 23.07 15.46 -9.89
N MET A 170 22.97 14.16 -10.22
CA MET A 170 24.14 13.30 -10.37
C MET A 170 24.85 13.53 -11.72
N VAL A 171 24.10 13.89 -12.75
CA VAL A 171 24.64 14.10 -14.11
C VAL A 171 25.16 15.52 -14.30
N THR A 172 24.50 16.52 -13.70
CA THR A 172 24.80 17.94 -13.96
C THR A 172 25.38 18.62 -12.72
N GLN A 173 26.51 19.32 -12.89
CA GLN A 173 27.12 20.08 -11.79
C GLN A 173 26.48 21.46 -11.60
N ASP A 174 25.93 22.05 -12.65
CA ASP A 174 25.19 23.30 -12.57
C ASP A 174 23.83 23.10 -11.88
N LEU A 175 23.62 23.77 -10.74
CA LEU A 175 22.43 23.63 -9.90
C LEU A 175 21.15 24.03 -10.60
N HIS A 176 21.18 25.10 -11.39
CA HIS A 176 19.99 25.60 -12.06
C HIS A 176 19.52 24.62 -13.15
N THR A 177 20.46 24.11 -13.94
CA THR A 177 20.19 23.09 -14.96
C THR A 177 19.78 21.75 -14.32
N ALA A 178 20.40 21.35 -13.21
CA ALA A 178 20.03 20.16 -12.46
C ALA A 178 18.60 20.25 -11.89
N LEU A 179 18.21 21.41 -11.36
CA LEU A 179 16.85 21.65 -10.87
C LEU A 179 15.82 21.58 -11.99
N LEU A 180 16.04 22.28 -13.09
CA LEU A 180 15.10 22.29 -14.22
C LEU A 180 14.93 20.89 -14.82
N SER A 181 16.02 20.16 -15.01
CA SER A 181 15.96 18.77 -15.48
C SER A 181 15.25 17.85 -14.47
N SER A 182 15.52 18.00 -13.18
CA SER A 182 14.85 17.24 -12.11
C SER A 182 13.34 17.49 -12.09
N VAL A 183 12.91 18.75 -12.23
CA VAL A 183 11.49 19.12 -12.31
C VAL A 183 10.84 18.43 -13.51
N VAL A 184 11.42 18.55 -14.71
CA VAL A 184 10.83 17.99 -15.93
C VAL A 184 10.73 16.46 -15.85
N VAL A 185 11.82 15.79 -15.48
CA VAL A 185 11.87 14.33 -15.37
C VAL A 185 10.88 13.82 -14.31
N THR A 186 10.78 14.50 -13.17
CA THR A 186 9.87 14.11 -12.09
C THR A 186 8.41 14.32 -12.47
N LEU A 187 8.06 15.44 -13.11
CA LEU A 187 6.69 15.68 -13.59
C LEU A 187 6.25 14.63 -14.61
N ILE A 188 7.15 14.25 -15.54
CA ILE A 188 6.88 13.17 -16.49
C ILE A 188 6.68 11.85 -15.74
N ALA A 189 7.55 11.51 -14.79
CA ALA A 189 7.46 10.29 -14.02
C ALA A 189 6.17 10.22 -13.18
N LEU A 190 5.80 11.31 -12.49
CA LEU A 190 4.55 11.44 -11.73
C LEU A 190 3.32 11.26 -12.63
N PHE A 191 3.34 11.86 -13.84
CA PHE A 191 2.24 11.70 -14.79
C PHE A 191 2.11 10.26 -15.28
N ILE A 192 3.22 9.63 -15.70
CA ILE A 192 3.23 8.25 -16.17
C ILE A 192 2.76 7.32 -15.05
N PHE A 193 3.30 7.47 -13.85
CA PHE A 193 2.93 6.65 -12.71
C PHE A 193 1.45 6.85 -12.33
N GLY A 194 0.97 8.10 -12.27
CA GLY A 194 -0.44 8.40 -12.03
C GLY A 194 -1.38 7.86 -13.11
N TYR A 195 -0.94 7.86 -14.37
CA TYR A 195 -1.66 7.29 -15.50
C TYR A 195 -1.80 5.77 -15.37
N VAL A 196 -0.69 5.08 -15.06
CA VAL A 196 -0.68 3.63 -14.84
C VAL A 196 -1.53 3.27 -13.62
N LYS A 197 -1.36 3.98 -12.50
CA LYS A 197 -2.19 3.84 -11.30
C LYS A 197 -3.67 3.96 -11.63
N GLY A 198 -4.07 5.03 -12.32
CA GLY A 198 -5.47 5.26 -12.70
C GLY A 198 -6.03 4.10 -13.53
N ARG A 199 -5.26 3.59 -14.50
CA ARG A 199 -5.65 2.43 -15.30
C ARG A 199 -5.84 1.16 -14.46
N LEU A 200 -4.97 0.92 -13.48
CA LEU A 200 -5.04 -0.25 -12.60
C LEU A 200 -6.20 -0.16 -11.61
N THR A 201 -6.54 1.04 -11.13
CA THR A 201 -7.62 1.26 -10.15
C THR A 201 -8.98 1.51 -10.78
N GLY A 202 -9.13 1.38 -12.11
CA GLY A 202 -10.39 1.59 -12.82
C GLY A 202 -10.86 3.06 -12.90
N ILE A 203 -9.98 4.02 -12.60
CA ILE A 203 -10.27 5.47 -12.75
C ILE A 203 -9.75 5.93 -14.12
N SER A 204 -10.29 7.02 -14.67
CA SER A 204 -9.77 7.59 -15.93
C SER A 204 -8.25 7.86 -15.83
N PRO A 205 -7.40 7.20 -16.65
CA PRO A 205 -5.94 7.27 -16.51
C PRO A 205 -5.39 8.70 -16.56
N PHE A 206 -5.94 9.53 -17.45
CA PHE A 206 -5.53 10.92 -17.59
C PHE A 206 -5.75 11.73 -16.30
N ARG A 207 -6.90 11.57 -15.63
CA ARG A 207 -7.15 12.25 -14.35
C ARG A 207 -6.19 11.75 -13.26
N GLY A 208 -5.90 10.45 -13.23
CA GLY A 208 -4.90 9.88 -12.31
C GLY A 208 -3.52 10.50 -12.50
N GLY A 209 -3.07 10.64 -13.75
CA GLY A 209 -1.82 11.33 -14.09
C GLY A 209 -1.79 12.77 -13.62
N VAL A 210 -2.81 13.56 -13.97
CA VAL A 210 -2.91 14.98 -13.57
C VAL A 210 -2.96 15.14 -12.06
N GLN A 211 -3.74 14.34 -11.35
CA GLN A 211 -3.87 14.40 -9.90
C GLN A 211 -2.52 14.16 -9.20
N THR A 212 -1.79 13.13 -9.62
CA THR A 212 -0.47 12.81 -9.04
C THR A 212 0.54 13.94 -9.30
N VAL A 213 0.53 14.53 -10.49
CA VAL A 213 1.37 15.71 -10.80
C VAL A 213 1.03 16.89 -9.92
N VAL A 214 -0.27 17.20 -9.71
CA VAL A 214 -0.70 18.32 -8.88
C VAL A 214 -0.27 18.13 -7.42
N ILE A 215 -0.49 16.94 -6.85
CA ILE A 215 -0.12 16.64 -5.47
C ILE A 215 1.40 16.73 -5.30
N GLY A 216 2.17 16.10 -6.19
CA GLY A 216 3.63 16.16 -6.16
C GLY A 216 4.15 17.59 -6.32
N GLY A 217 3.58 18.35 -7.26
CA GLY A 217 3.93 19.76 -7.47
C GLY A 217 3.65 20.65 -6.26
N LEU A 218 2.51 20.43 -5.57
CA LEU A 218 2.18 21.16 -4.34
C LEU A 218 3.14 20.84 -3.20
N ALA A 219 3.51 19.57 -3.01
CA ALA A 219 4.47 19.16 -1.99
C ALA A 219 5.85 19.80 -2.22
N SER A 220 6.32 19.82 -3.47
CA SER A 220 7.59 20.44 -3.82
C SER A 220 7.58 21.96 -3.71
N ALA A 221 6.46 22.60 -4.07
CA ALA A 221 6.28 24.04 -3.86
C ALA A 221 6.32 24.40 -2.37
N ALA A 222 5.70 23.59 -1.51
CA ALA A 222 5.74 23.77 -0.06
C ALA A 222 7.17 23.61 0.50
N ALA A 223 7.91 22.57 0.09
CA ALA A 223 9.29 22.37 0.53
C ALA A 223 10.23 23.49 0.06
N PHE A 224 10.09 23.93 -1.20
CA PHE A 224 10.83 25.07 -1.73
C PHE A 224 10.52 26.37 -0.96
N GLY A 225 9.24 26.62 -0.68
CA GLY A 225 8.80 27.77 0.09
C GLY A 225 9.39 27.80 1.51
N LEU A 226 9.38 26.65 2.21
CA LEU A 226 9.96 26.52 3.54
C LEU A 226 11.49 26.71 3.53
N ALA A 227 12.19 26.07 2.59
CA ALA A 227 13.65 26.19 2.49
C ALA A 227 14.08 27.64 2.21
N ARG A 228 13.34 28.35 1.35
CA ARG A 228 13.57 29.76 1.04
C ARG A 228 13.24 30.70 2.21
N TRP A 229 12.30 30.34 3.07
CA TRP A 229 11.95 31.15 4.24
C TRP A 229 13.02 31.08 5.35
N ILE A 230 13.70 29.94 5.46
CA ILE A 230 14.74 29.70 6.48
C ILE A 230 16.14 30.14 6.01
N SER A 231 16.39 30.14 4.69
CA SER A 231 17.67 30.54 4.07
C SER A 231 17.82 32.04 3.93
#